data_AF-A0A517XX55-F1
#
_entry.id   AF-A0A517XX55-F1
#
_cell.length_a   1.000
_cell.length_b   1.000
_cell.length_c   1.000
_cell.angle_alpha   90.00
_cell.angle_beta   90.00
_cell.angle_gamma   90.00
#
_symmetry.space_group_name_H-M   'P 1'
#
loop_
_entity.id
_entity.type
_entity.pdbx_description
1 polymer ?
#
loop_
_entity_poly.entity_id
_entity_poly.type
_entity_poly.pdbx_seq_one_letter_code
_entity_poly.pdbx_strand_id
1 'polypeptide(L)' 'MPPVYVYRGSDGELLIADGVTRATRAAKLCPGVPIPAELLGVRPYPIRHLPTVQEKLP' A
#
# COMPACT_ATOMS: atom_id res chain seq x y z
N MET A 1 -12.86 -3.82 -6.92
CA MET A 1 -12.45 -3.29 -5.61
C MET A 1 -12.09 -1.82 -5.80
N PRO A 2 -12.55 -0.87 -4.96
CA PRO A 2 -12.11 0.52 -5.04
C PRO A 2 -10.58 0.62 -4.94
N PRO A 3 -9.95 1.63 -5.57
CA PRO A 3 -8.49 1.78 -5.53
C PRO A 3 -7.99 1.99 -4.10
N VAL A 4 -6.78 1.51 -3.83
CA VAL A 4 -6.05 1.85 -2.61
C VAL A 4 -5.28 3.14 -2.85
N TYR A 5 -5.42 4.12 -1.95
CA TYR A 5 -4.68 5.36 -2.06
C TYR A 5 -3.27 5.21 -1.50
N VAL A 6 -2.28 5.63 -2.28
CA VAL A 6 -0.86 5.50 -1.94
C VAL A 6 -0.08 6.80 -2.11
N TYR A 7 0.98 6.96 -1.33
CA TYR A 7 2.07 7.89 -1.61
C TYR A 7 3.28 7.12 -2.13
N ARG A 8 4.09 7.73 -3.00
CA ARG A 8 5.37 7.17 -3.42
C ARG A 8 6.51 7.76 -2.59
N GLY A 9 7.37 6.93 -2.02
CA GLY A 9 8.60 7.39 -1.35
C GLY A 9 9.69 7.81 -2.33
N SER A 10 10.72 8.48 -1.84
CA SER A 10 11.89 8.83 -2.67
C SER A 10 12.69 7.59 -3.12
N ASP A 11 12.49 6.45 -2.45
CA ASP A 11 13.00 5.13 -2.80
C ASP A 11 12.11 4.36 -3.81
N GLY A 12 11.03 4.97 -4.29
CA GLY A 12 10.12 4.39 -5.28
C GLY A 12 9.07 3.43 -4.70
N GLU A 13 9.15 3.12 -3.40
CA GLU A 13 8.17 2.30 -2.71
C GLU A 13 6.82 3.00 -2.56
N LEU A 14 5.78 2.25 -2.18
CA LEU A 14 4.42 2.77 -1.99
C LEU A 14 3.97 2.67 -0.53
N LEU A 15 3.53 3.79 0.04
CA LEU A 15 2.92 3.88 1.37
C LEU A 15 1.42 4.01 1.24
N ILE A 16 0.66 3.12 1.88
CA ILE A 16 -0.81 3.21 1.93
C ILE A 16 -1.22 4.39 2.81
N ALA A 17 -1.97 5.32 2.23
CA ALA A 17 -2.41 6.56 2.87
C ALA A 17 -3.77 6.39 3.57
N ASP A 18 -4.75 5.93 2.80
CA ASP A 18 -6.10 5.60 3.26
C ASP A 18 -6.55 4.34 2.52
N GLY A 19 -6.78 3.28 3.28
CA GLY A 19 -7.07 1.97 2.72
C GLY A 19 -6.39 0.79 3.41
N VAL A 20 -5.90 0.91 4.64
CA VAL A 20 -5.35 -0.24 5.39
C VAL A 20 -6.33 -1.41 5.41
N THR A 21 -7.62 -1.16 5.70
CA THR A 21 -8.65 -2.20 5.65
C THR A 21 -8.85 -2.77 4.24
N ARG A 22 -8.77 -1.95 3.20
CA ARG A 22 -8.90 -2.39 1.79
C ARG A 22 -7.70 -3.24 1.38
N ALA A 23 -6.49 -2.77 1.67
CA ALA A 23 -5.23 -3.46 1.38
C ALA A 23 -5.12 -4.78 2.16
N THR A 24 -5.45 -4.79 3.46
CA THR A 24 -5.49 -6.01 4.26
C THR A 24 -6.53 -6.99 3.75
N ARG A 25 -7.72 -6.53 3.33
CA ARG A 25 -8.75 -7.39 2.73
C ARG A 25 -8.30 -7.96 1.39
N ALA A 26 -7.66 -7.15 0.54
CA ALA A 26 -7.08 -7.62 -0.72
C ALA A 26 -5.99 -8.66 -0.49
N ALA A 27 -5.08 -8.41 0.46
CA ALA A 27 -4.02 -9.34 0.82
C ALA A 27 -4.56 -10.69 1.32
N LYS A 28 -5.66 -10.68 2.08
CA LYS A 28 -6.29 -11.90 2.59
C LYS A 28 -7.15 -12.65 1.56
N LEU A 29 -7.95 -11.93 0.78
CA LEU A 29 -8.98 -12.54 -0.08
C LEU A 29 -8.54 -12.72 -1.54
N CYS A 30 -7.51 -12.01 -1.99
CA CYS A 30 -7.05 -12.02 -3.38
C CYS A 30 -5.50 -12.05 -3.45
N PRO A 31 -4.82 -13.00 -2.77
CA PRO A 31 -3.36 -13.07 -2.82
C PRO A 31 -2.87 -13.28 -4.26
N GLY A 32 -1.82 -12.54 -4.64
CA GLY A 32 -1.24 -12.58 -5.99
C GLY A 32 -2.04 -11.85 -7.07
N VAL A 33 -3.20 -11.29 -6.75
CA VAL A 33 -4.02 -10.52 -7.70
C VAL A 33 -3.61 -9.04 -7.67
N PRO A 34 -3.24 -8.44 -8.83
CA PRO A 34 -3.03 -7.01 -8.92
C PRO A 34 -4.31 -6.22 -8.59
N ILE A 35 -4.20 -5.23 -7.71
CA ILE A 35 -5.30 -4.32 -7.37
C ILE A 35 -5.00 -2.91 -7.87
N PRO A 36 -6.03 -2.12 -8.23
CA PRO A 36 -5.82 -0.72 -8.59
C PRO A 36 -5.30 0.08 -7.38
N ALA A 37 -4.30 0.93 -7.63
CA ALA A 37 -3.77 1.87 -6.66
C ALA A 37 -3.71 3.27 -7.29
N GLU A 38 -4.08 4.28 -6.51
CA GLU A 38 -4.11 5.67 -6.95
C GLU A 38 -3.10 6.50 -6.14
N LEU A 39 -2.25 7.22 -6.87
CA LEU A 39 -1.15 7.99 -6.29
C LEU A 39 -1.65 9.37 -5.84
N LEU A 40 -1.61 9.63 -4.54
CA LEU A 40 -1.95 10.93 -3.97
C LEU A 40 -0.79 11.93 -4.01
N GLY A 41 0.44 11.44 -4.13
CA GLY A 41 1.63 12.29 -4.22
C GLY A 41 2.93 11.56 -3.93
N VAL A 42 4.02 12.33 -3.86
CA VAL A 42 5.37 11.84 -3.58
C VAL A 42 5.85 12.38 -2.24
N ARG A 43 6.53 11.54 -1.45
CA ARG A 43 7.20 11.91 -0.20
C ARG A 43 8.68 12.16 -0.46
N PRO A 44 9.30 13.16 0.18
CA PRO A 44 10.71 13.49 -0.04
C PRO A 44 11.68 12.51 0.64
N TYR A 45 11.17 11.59 1.47
CA TYR A 45 11.97 10.63 2.25
C TYR A 45 11.64 9.17 1.85
N PRO A 46 12.58 8.23 2.06
CA PRO A 46 12.37 6.82 1.80
C PRO A 46 11.39 6.22 2.81
N ILE A 47 10.63 5.20 2.41
CA ILE A 47 9.57 4.57 3.22
C ILE A 47 9.71 3.04 3.30
N ARG A 48 10.69 2.44 2.64
CA ARG A 48 10.98 0.99 2.71
C ARG A 48 11.19 0.47 4.13
N HIS A 49 11.64 1.32 5.04
CA HIS A 49 11.86 0.96 6.44
C HIS A 49 10.55 0.73 7.22
N LEU A 50 9.40 1.07 6.65
CA LEU A 50 8.10 0.84 7.25
C LEU A 50 7.64 -0.61 7.01
N PRO A 51 6.90 -1.19 7.96
CA PRO A 51 6.34 -2.53 7.81
C PRO A 51 5.36 -2.63 6.63
N THR A 52 5.45 -3.75 5.92
CA THR A 52 4.54 -4.14 4.85
C THR A 52 3.16 -4.54 5.38
N VAL A 53 2.18 -4.65 4.47
CA VAL A 53 0.84 -5.17 4.82
C VAL A 53 0.96 -6.59 5.35
N GLN A 54 1.78 -7.44 4.71
CA GLN A 54 1.94 -8.84 5.07
C GLN A 54 2.47 -9.01 6.50
N GLU A 55 3.47 -8.22 6.90
CA GLU A 55 4.02 -8.24 8.26
C GLU A 55 3.03 -7.77 9.34
N LYS A 56 1.97 -7.06 8.92
CA LYS A 56 0.89 -6.58 9.82
C LYS A 56 -0.38 -7.44 9.78
N LEU A 57 -0.44 -8.48 8.94
CA LEU A 57 -1.57 -9.40 8.96
C LEU A 57 -1.52 -10.21 10.27
N PRO A 58 -2.67 -10.39 10.97
CA PRO A 58 -2.77 -11.33 12.07
C PRO A 58 -2.72 -12.78 11.58
#